data_AF-A0A8J8XSG6-F1
#
_entry.id   AF-A0A8J8XSG6-F1
#
_cell.length_a   1.000
_cell.length_b   1.000
_cell.length_c   1.000
_cell.angle_alpha   90.00
_cell.angle_beta   90.00
_cell.angle_gamma   90.00
#
_symmetry.space_group_name_H-M   'P 1'
#
loop_
_entity.id
_entity.type
_entity.pdbx_description
1 polymer ?
#
loop_
_entity_poly.entity_id
_entity_poly.type
_entity_poly.pdbx_seq_one_letter_code
_entity_poly.pdbx_strand_id
1 'polypeptide(L)'
;MTGRAMDPLPAAAVGAAAEKEADPQAADLPTPQAVEPQVIVQRAPAPSRMQMPQGNPLLLSHSLQELLARDTVQVELIPEKKGLFLKHVEYEVSSQRFKSSVYRRYNDFVVFQEMLLHKFPYRMVPALPPKRMLGADREFIEARRRALKRFVNLVARHPLFSEDVVLKLFLSFSGSDVQNKLKESAQCVGDEFMNCKLATRAKDFLPADIQAQFAISRELIRNIYNSFHKLRDRAERIASRAIDNAADLLIFGKELSAIGSDTTPLPSWAALNSSTWGSLKQALKGLSVEFALLADKAAQQGKQEENDVVEKLNLFLDLLQSYKDLCERHEKGVLHKHQRALHKYSLMKRQMMSAAVQNREPESVEQLESRIVEQENAIQTMELRNYFSLYCLHQETQLIHVYLPLTSHILRAFVNSQIQGHKEVSPPLLRMLSWPWPSFFPDALPSSLAARWPATLERFFSGVGVHMEHGAHPDLLVSFLAKVRIMRCPCDSWGRREEQTGTVCLPEGFEKSEVKPAELPHPVAETRF
;
A
#
# COMPACT_ATOMS: atom_id res chain seq x y z
N MET A 1 -21.35 -68.46 -21.45
CA MET A 1 -21.69 -69.89 -21.29
C MET A 1 -21.15 -70.36 -19.94
N THR A 2 -21.74 -71.41 -19.35
CA THR A 2 -21.17 -72.37 -18.36
C THR A 2 -19.99 -71.96 -17.46
N GLY A 3 -19.99 -72.15 -16.14
CA GLY A 3 -20.97 -72.81 -15.26
C GLY A 3 -20.34 -73.29 -13.93
N ARG A 4 -21.19 -73.57 -12.92
CA ARG A 4 -20.94 -74.16 -11.57
C ARG A 4 -19.88 -75.30 -11.50
N ALA A 5 -19.38 -75.73 -10.33
CA ALA A 5 -19.20 -75.19 -8.95
C ALA A 5 -18.73 -76.37 -8.04
N MET A 6 -17.98 -76.13 -6.93
CA MET A 6 -17.90 -77.05 -5.77
C MET A 6 -17.44 -76.35 -4.48
N ASP A 7 -18.14 -76.64 -3.39
CA ASP A 7 -17.75 -76.57 -1.97
C ASP A 7 -17.64 -78.05 -1.45
N PRO A 8 -17.40 -78.42 -0.16
CA PRO A 8 -17.30 -77.61 1.07
C PRO A 8 -16.28 -78.05 2.19
N LEU A 9 -16.04 -77.14 3.17
CA LEU A 9 -15.83 -77.38 4.63
C LEU A 9 -14.61 -78.24 5.11
N PRO A 10 -14.25 -78.35 6.43
CA PRO A 10 -14.98 -78.02 7.68
C PRO A 10 -14.22 -77.11 8.69
N ALA A 11 -14.66 -77.10 9.97
CA ALA A 11 -14.22 -76.16 11.03
C ALA A 11 -14.13 -76.77 12.45
N ALA A 12 -13.37 -76.13 13.36
CA ALA A 12 -13.35 -76.23 14.85
C ALA A 12 -12.46 -75.09 15.42
N ALA A 13 -12.41 -74.70 16.71
CA ALA A 13 -13.01 -75.19 17.97
C ALA A 13 -13.34 -74.01 18.95
N VAL A 14 -13.72 -74.29 20.21
CA VAL A 14 -14.31 -73.33 21.17
C VAL A 14 -13.76 -73.49 22.62
N GLY A 15 -13.75 -72.40 23.41
CA GLY A 15 -13.58 -72.37 24.88
C GLY A 15 -12.41 -71.48 25.35
N ALA A 16 -12.38 -70.86 26.54
CA ALA A 16 -13.36 -70.62 27.63
C ALA A 16 -12.84 -69.41 28.47
N ALA A 17 -13.37 -68.89 29.59
CA ALA A 17 -14.48 -69.22 30.51
C ALA A 17 -14.99 -67.91 31.20
N ALA A 18 -15.82 -67.97 32.26
CA ALA A 18 -16.29 -66.79 33.00
C ALA A 18 -16.70 -67.10 34.47
N GLU A 19 -16.56 -66.12 35.38
CA GLU A 19 -17.26 -65.91 36.69
C GLU A 19 -16.75 -64.57 37.31
N LYS A 20 -17.57 -63.58 37.69
CA LYS A 20 -18.52 -63.38 38.84
C LYS A 20 -17.85 -62.84 40.12
N GLU A 21 -18.43 -61.95 40.94
CA GLU A 21 -19.72 -61.20 40.96
C GLU A 21 -19.42 -59.74 41.47
N ALA A 22 -20.27 -58.80 41.96
CA ALA A 22 -21.66 -58.73 42.43
C ALA A 22 -22.30 -57.31 42.22
N ASP A 23 -23.13 -56.83 43.16
CA ASP A 23 -24.21 -55.81 43.02
C ASP A 23 -24.51 -55.17 44.43
N PRO A 24 -25.56 -54.35 44.73
CA PRO A 24 -26.38 -53.37 43.96
C PRO A 24 -26.53 -51.96 44.59
N GLN A 25 -27.24 -51.05 43.90
CA GLN A 25 -28.43 -50.25 44.36
C GLN A 25 -28.46 -48.79 43.81
N ALA A 26 -29.60 -48.18 43.42
CA ALA A 26 -30.92 -48.69 43.01
C ALA A 26 -31.78 -47.56 42.37
N ALA A 27 -32.66 -47.92 41.41
CA ALA A 27 -33.80 -47.14 40.86
C ALA A 27 -33.48 -45.82 40.09
N ASP A 28 -34.28 -45.35 39.11
CA ASP A 28 -35.59 -45.84 38.62
C ASP A 28 -35.77 -45.65 37.09
N LEU A 29 -36.80 -46.24 36.48
CA LEU A 29 -37.02 -46.29 35.02
C LEU A 29 -38.50 -46.00 34.63
N PRO A 30 -38.77 -45.40 33.46
CA PRO A 30 -39.67 -46.09 32.51
C PRO A 30 -39.33 -45.92 31.01
N THR A 31 -40.07 -46.66 30.18
CA THR A 31 -39.82 -47.03 28.76
C THR A 31 -40.21 -45.99 27.67
N PRO A 32 -39.70 -46.12 26.43
CA PRO A 32 -39.85 -45.14 25.35
C PRO A 32 -41.02 -45.40 24.37
N GLN A 33 -41.49 -44.36 23.66
CA GLN A 33 -42.35 -44.48 22.48
C GLN A 33 -42.13 -43.39 21.42
N ALA A 34 -42.41 -43.77 20.16
CA ALA A 34 -42.76 -42.97 18.97
C ALA A 34 -41.81 -41.85 18.46
N VAL A 35 -41.55 -41.89 17.14
CA VAL A 35 -40.94 -40.81 16.36
C VAL A 35 -41.94 -40.35 15.30
N GLU A 36 -42.23 -39.05 15.23
CA GLU A 36 -42.91 -38.43 14.09
C GLU A 36 -41.98 -37.43 13.38
N PRO A 37 -42.05 -37.31 12.04
CA PRO A 37 -41.11 -36.51 11.26
C PRO A 37 -41.51 -35.03 11.21
N GLN A 38 -40.79 -34.16 11.93
CA GLN A 38 -40.97 -32.71 11.81
C GLN A 38 -40.31 -32.15 10.55
N VAL A 39 -41.08 -31.40 9.76
CA VAL A 39 -40.64 -30.80 8.49
C VAL A 39 -39.66 -29.67 8.73
N ILE A 40 -38.43 -29.79 8.21
CA ILE A 40 -37.40 -28.75 8.28
C ILE A 40 -37.74 -27.62 7.29
N VAL A 41 -38.44 -26.60 7.78
CA VAL A 41 -38.63 -25.34 7.04
C VAL A 41 -37.31 -24.59 6.97
N GLN A 42 -36.62 -24.68 5.83
CA GLN A 42 -35.38 -23.95 5.58
C GLN A 42 -35.63 -22.43 5.55
N ARG A 43 -35.19 -21.74 6.62
CA ARG A 43 -35.34 -20.30 6.75
C ARG A 43 -34.21 -19.59 5.99
N ALA A 44 -34.55 -18.82 4.96
CA ALA A 44 -33.58 -18.11 4.13
C ALA A 44 -32.71 -17.13 4.98
N PRO A 45 -31.43 -16.93 4.61
CA PRO A 45 -30.55 -16.03 5.35
C PRO A 45 -31.02 -14.58 5.24
N ALA A 46 -31.17 -13.90 6.38
CA ALA A 46 -31.54 -12.50 6.41
C ALA A 46 -30.41 -11.60 5.84
N PRO A 47 -30.74 -10.48 5.17
CA PRO A 47 -29.73 -9.55 4.66
C PRO A 47 -28.92 -8.94 5.81
N SER A 48 -27.62 -8.71 5.59
CA SER A 48 -26.64 -8.26 6.59
C SER A 48 -27.08 -6.99 7.31
N ARG A 49 -27.62 -7.15 8.52
CA ARG A 49 -28.12 -6.07 9.36
C ARG A 49 -26.95 -5.39 10.07
N MET A 50 -26.31 -4.41 9.40
CA MET A 50 -25.29 -3.54 10.02
C MET A 50 -25.79 -3.03 11.37
N GLN A 51 -25.06 -3.34 12.44
CA GLN A 51 -25.36 -2.87 13.79
C GLN A 51 -24.90 -1.42 13.95
N MET A 52 -25.68 -0.64 14.69
CA MET A 52 -25.39 0.77 14.97
C MET A 52 -24.27 0.86 16.02
N PRO A 53 -23.17 1.62 15.77
CA PRO A 53 -22.30 2.08 16.83
C PRO A 53 -23.08 3.00 17.79
N GLN A 54 -22.80 2.89 19.09
CA GLN A 54 -23.29 3.87 20.07
C GLN A 54 -22.33 5.08 20.07
N GLY A 55 -22.70 6.14 19.37
CA GLY A 55 -21.90 7.36 19.24
C GLY A 55 -22.53 8.39 18.30
N ASN A 56 -21.85 9.52 18.07
CA ASN A 56 -22.25 10.49 17.05
C ASN A 56 -22.10 9.84 15.65
N PRO A 57 -23.18 9.71 14.84
CA PRO A 57 -23.13 9.00 13.56
C PRO A 57 -22.26 9.68 12.49
N LEU A 58 -21.79 10.93 12.68
CA LEU A 58 -20.76 11.51 11.82
C LEU A 58 -19.36 10.94 12.08
N LEU A 59 -19.06 10.50 13.30
CA LEU A 59 -17.70 10.18 13.72
C LEU A 59 -17.31 8.74 13.35
N LEU A 60 -16.15 8.58 12.72
CA LEU A 60 -15.63 7.30 12.26
C LEU A 60 -14.53 6.82 13.22
N SER A 61 -14.95 6.28 14.36
CA SER A 61 -14.07 5.82 15.44
C SER A 61 -13.33 4.53 15.09
N HIS A 62 -12.22 4.65 14.36
CA HIS A 62 -11.28 3.56 14.09
C HIS A 62 -9.82 4.01 14.23
N SER A 63 -8.97 3.16 14.79
CA SER A 63 -7.51 3.29 14.69
C SER A 63 -6.96 2.64 13.42
N LEU A 64 -5.77 3.09 12.97
CA LEU A 64 -5.06 2.46 11.84
C LEU A 64 -4.82 0.96 12.07
N GLN A 65 -4.60 0.54 13.32
CA GLN A 65 -4.35 -0.86 13.67
C GLN A 65 -5.60 -1.73 13.46
N GLU A 66 -6.79 -1.26 13.84
CA GLU A 66 -8.06 -1.94 13.53
C GLU A 66 -8.28 -2.09 12.02
N LEU A 67 -8.06 -1.01 11.26
CA LEU A 67 -8.23 -1.04 9.81
C LEU A 67 -7.30 -2.06 9.16
N LEU A 68 -6.03 -2.07 9.54
CA LEU A 68 -5.04 -3.03 9.01
C LEU A 68 -5.31 -4.48 9.45
N ALA A 69 -5.92 -4.68 10.62
CA ALA A 69 -6.25 -6.00 11.15
C ALA A 69 -7.50 -6.65 10.55
N ARG A 70 -8.39 -5.89 9.86
CA ARG A 70 -9.63 -6.43 9.26
C ARG A 70 -9.40 -7.59 8.30
N ASP A 71 -8.43 -7.45 7.39
CA ASP A 71 -7.96 -8.52 6.51
C ASP A 71 -6.55 -8.18 6.01
N THR A 72 -5.82 -9.20 5.57
CA THR A 72 -4.62 -9.07 4.75
C THR A 72 -4.77 -10.01 3.55
N VAL A 73 -4.89 -9.40 2.37
CA VAL A 73 -5.12 -10.15 1.13
C VAL A 73 -3.81 -10.23 0.34
N GLN A 74 -3.39 -11.44 -0.01
CA GLN A 74 -2.29 -11.67 -0.95
C GLN A 74 -2.84 -11.79 -2.37
N VAL A 75 -2.08 -11.30 -3.35
CA VAL A 75 -2.41 -11.40 -4.78
C VAL A 75 -1.13 -11.80 -5.51
N GLU A 76 -1.01 -13.08 -5.86
CA GLU A 76 0.19 -13.63 -6.47
C GLU A 76 -0.07 -14.06 -7.93
N LEU A 77 0.97 -14.02 -8.76
CA LEU A 77 0.87 -14.36 -10.18
C LEU A 77 0.93 -15.89 -10.35
N ILE A 78 -0.08 -16.49 -10.99
CA ILE A 78 0.00 -17.91 -11.36
C ILE A 78 0.91 -18.07 -12.57
N PRO A 79 1.99 -18.87 -12.48
CA PRO A 79 2.87 -19.12 -13.62
C PRO A 79 2.17 -20.02 -14.65
N GLU A 80 2.32 -19.68 -15.93
CA GLU A 80 1.82 -20.50 -17.03
C GLU A 80 2.47 -21.90 -16.99
N LYS A 81 1.66 -22.93 -16.74
CA LYS A 81 2.13 -24.32 -16.74
C LYS A 81 2.47 -24.72 -18.18
N LYS A 82 3.70 -25.20 -18.41
CA LYS A 82 4.16 -25.69 -19.73
C LYS A 82 3.12 -26.65 -20.32
N GLY A 83 2.52 -26.26 -21.47
CA GLY A 83 1.48 -27.03 -22.16
C GLY A 83 0.05 -26.49 -22.00
N LEU A 84 -0.23 -25.60 -21.03
CA LEU A 84 -1.52 -24.89 -20.91
C LEU A 84 -1.38 -23.43 -21.35
N PHE A 85 -1.89 -23.11 -22.54
CA PHE A 85 -2.03 -21.73 -23.00
C PHE A 85 -3.19 -21.04 -22.27
N LEU A 86 -2.89 -20.34 -21.17
CA LEU A 86 -3.87 -19.50 -20.48
C LEU A 86 -4.23 -18.30 -21.35
N LYS A 87 -5.49 -18.19 -21.76
CA LYS A 87 -5.99 -17.09 -22.63
C LYS A 87 -5.90 -15.71 -21.97
N HIS A 88 -5.74 -15.66 -20.65
CA HIS A 88 -5.60 -14.44 -19.85
C HIS A 88 -4.64 -14.70 -18.69
N VAL A 89 -3.97 -13.66 -18.19
CA VAL A 89 -3.23 -13.72 -16.94
C VAL A 89 -4.21 -13.89 -15.76
N GLU A 90 -3.95 -14.91 -14.94
CA GLU A 90 -4.71 -15.22 -13.72
C GLU A 90 -3.85 -14.98 -12.48
N TYR A 91 -4.52 -14.55 -11.41
CA TYR A 91 -3.94 -14.24 -10.11
C TYR A 91 -4.58 -15.13 -9.06
N GLU A 92 -3.75 -15.62 -8.13
CA GLU A 92 -4.22 -16.25 -6.90
C GLU A 92 -4.49 -15.17 -5.86
N VAL A 93 -5.73 -15.08 -5.38
CA VAL A 93 -6.18 -14.09 -4.39
C VAL A 93 -6.50 -14.83 -3.09
N SER A 94 -5.65 -14.65 -2.09
CA SER A 94 -5.77 -15.30 -0.77
C SER A 94 -6.16 -14.31 0.32
N SER A 95 -7.28 -14.54 1.01
CA SER A 95 -7.75 -13.72 2.15
C SER A 95 -7.45 -14.40 3.48
N GLN A 96 -6.83 -13.66 4.41
CA GLN A 96 -6.58 -14.15 5.77
C GLN A 96 -7.88 -14.21 6.59
N ARG A 97 -8.76 -13.23 6.45
CA ARG A 97 -10.07 -13.15 7.13
C ARG A 97 -10.99 -14.31 6.74
N PHE A 98 -11.09 -14.60 5.44
CA PHE A 98 -11.99 -15.63 4.92
C PHE A 98 -11.36 -17.02 4.82
N LYS A 99 -10.05 -17.15 5.08
CA LYS A 99 -9.27 -18.40 4.97
C LYS A 99 -9.44 -19.10 3.62
N SER A 100 -9.57 -18.30 2.56
CA SER A 100 -9.86 -18.75 1.20
C SER A 100 -8.77 -18.30 0.25
N SER A 101 -8.44 -19.16 -0.72
CA SER A 101 -7.70 -18.79 -1.93
C SER A 101 -8.58 -19.03 -3.15
N VAL A 102 -8.64 -18.05 -4.05
CA VAL A 102 -9.48 -18.08 -5.25
C VAL A 102 -8.75 -17.50 -6.46
N TYR A 103 -8.95 -18.09 -7.63
CA TYR A 103 -8.37 -17.60 -8.88
C TYR A 103 -9.23 -16.47 -9.47
N ARG A 104 -8.56 -15.39 -9.91
CA ARG A 104 -9.17 -14.19 -10.51
C ARG A 104 -8.33 -13.68 -11.66
N ARG A 105 -8.95 -13.35 -12.79
CA ARG A 105 -8.32 -12.59 -13.89
C ARG A 105 -8.58 -11.09 -13.72
N TYR A 106 -7.80 -10.24 -14.36
CA TYR A 106 -7.95 -8.77 -14.29
C TYR A 106 -9.39 -8.29 -14.54
N ASN A 107 -10.12 -8.87 -15.50
CA ASN A 107 -11.50 -8.47 -15.81
C ASN A 107 -12.51 -8.78 -14.68
N ASP A 108 -12.18 -9.67 -13.74
CA ASP A 108 -13.06 -9.95 -12.58
C ASP A 108 -12.94 -8.84 -11.54
N PHE A 109 -11.73 -8.29 -11.36
CA PHE A 109 -11.52 -7.08 -10.55
C PHE A 109 -12.26 -5.88 -11.15
N VAL A 110 -12.31 -5.75 -12.49
CA VAL A 110 -13.08 -4.70 -13.17
C VAL A 110 -14.57 -4.80 -12.83
N VAL A 111 -15.18 -5.97 -13.00
CA VAL A 111 -16.60 -6.18 -12.62
C VAL A 111 -16.82 -5.95 -11.12
N PHE A 112 -15.88 -6.36 -10.27
CA PHE A 112 -15.97 -6.10 -8.83
C PHE A 112 -15.91 -4.60 -8.49
N GLN A 113 -15.02 -3.83 -9.11
CA GLN A 113 -14.95 -2.37 -8.97
C GLN A 113 -16.24 -1.69 -9.48
N GLU A 114 -16.78 -2.13 -10.62
CA GLU A 114 -18.06 -1.64 -11.15
C GLU A 114 -19.20 -1.85 -10.15
N MET A 115 -19.28 -3.03 -9.49
CA MET A 115 -20.31 -3.29 -8.47
C MET A 115 -20.10 -2.47 -7.19
N LEU A 116 -18.85 -2.24 -6.76
CA LEU A 116 -18.55 -1.34 -5.64
C LEU A 116 -18.97 0.10 -5.95
N LEU A 117 -18.66 0.61 -7.16
CA LEU A 117 -19.05 1.96 -7.60
C LEU A 117 -20.57 2.12 -7.73
N HIS A 118 -21.28 1.08 -8.16
CA HIS A 118 -22.74 1.09 -8.26
C HIS A 118 -23.42 1.07 -6.88
N LYS A 119 -22.95 0.23 -5.96
CA LYS A 119 -23.54 0.04 -4.63
C LYS A 119 -23.16 1.15 -3.65
N PHE A 120 -21.92 1.64 -3.72
CA PHE A 120 -21.34 2.65 -2.82
C PHE A 120 -20.85 3.90 -3.57
N PRO A 121 -21.73 4.62 -4.30
CA PRO A 121 -21.31 5.76 -5.13
C PRO A 121 -20.75 6.93 -4.32
N TYR A 122 -20.97 6.95 -2.99
CA TYR A 122 -20.54 7.99 -2.05
C TYR A 122 -19.26 7.66 -1.26
N ARG A 123 -18.56 6.57 -1.61
CA ARG A 123 -17.39 6.05 -0.86
C ARG A 123 -16.10 6.00 -1.69
N MET A 124 -14.96 5.92 -1.02
CA MET A 124 -13.62 5.81 -1.61
C MET A 124 -13.36 4.42 -2.19
N VAL A 125 -13.96 4.13 -3.34
CA VAL A 125 -13.63 2.94 -4.15
C VAL A 125 -12.32 3.21 -4.91
N PRO A 126 -11.25 2.41 -4.72
CA PRO A 126 -9.97 2.69 -5.37
C PRO A 126 -9.97 2.43 -6.88
N ALA A 127 -9.05 3.10 -7.57
CA ALA A 127 -8.79 2.88 -8.99
C ALA A 127 -8.13 1.51 -9.24
N LEU A 128 -8.34 0.95 -10.44
CA LEU A 128 -7.63 -0.24 -10.93
C LEU A 128 -6.44 0.16 -11.81
N PRO A 129 -5.35 -0.64 -11.85
CA PRO A 129 -4.26 -0.44 -12.79
C PRO A 129 -4.76 -0.54 -14.24
N PRO A 130 -4.12 0.15 -15.21
CA PRO A 130 -4.67 0.32 -16.55
C PRO A 130 -4.93 -1.00 -17.31
N LYS A 131 -6.00 -0.98 -18.11
CA LYS A 131 -6.32 -2.04 -19.09
C LYS A 131 -5.36 -1.90 -20.28
N ARG A 132 -4.29 -2.70 -20.25
CA ARG A 132 -3.19 -2.82 -21.25
C ARG A 132 -3.55 -2.33 -22.65
N MET A 133 -2.80 -1.33 -23.15
CA MET A 133 -2.93 -0.80 -24.51
C MET A 133 -2.15 -1.66 -25.53
N LEU A 134 -0.83 -1.80 -25.35
CA LEU A 134 0.05 -2.66 -26.15
C LEU A 134 1.12 -3.26 -25.23
N GLY A 135 1.57 -4.50 -25.53
CA GLY A 135 2.62 -5.19 -24.77
C GLY A 135 2.21 -5.62 -23.35
N ALA A 136 2.44 -6.88 -23.00
CA ALA A 136 2.58 -7.27 -21.60
C ALA A 136 3.97 -7.88 -21.45
N ASP A 137 4.93 -7.02 -21.13
CA ASP A 137 6.18 -7.46 -20.52
C ASP A 137 5.91 -7.96 -19.09
N ARG A 138 6.94 -8.52 -18.47
CA ARG A 138 6.86 -9.13 -17.13
C ARG A 138 6.65 -8.05 -16.06
N GLU A 139 7.23 -6.89 -16.33
CA GLU A 139 7.28 -5.69 -15.50
C GLU A 139 5.88 -5.08 -15.35
N PHE A 140 5.12 -4.96 -16.44
CA PHE A 140 3.72 -4.55 -16.45
C PHE A 140 2.82 -5.56 -15.71
N ILE A 141 3.06 -6.87 -15.86
CA ILE A 141 2.28 -7.90 -15.17
C ILE A 141 2.51 -7.81 -13.64
N GLU A 142 3.75 -7.63 -13.21
CA GLU A 142 4.12 -7.46 -11.80
C GLU A 142 3.61 -6.14 -11.21
N ALA A 143 3.80 -5.02 -11.91
CA ALA A 143 3.27 -3.72 -11.50
C ALA A 143 1.72 -3.74 -11.37
N ARG A 144 1.03 -4.42 -12.29
CA ARG A 144 -0.40 -4.69 -12.19
C ARG A 144 -0.73 -5.56 -10.99
N ARG A 145 -0.02 -6.67 -10.75
CA ARG A 145 -0.25 -7.57 -9.60
C ARG A 145 -0.17 -6.80 -8.27
N ARG A 146 0.87 -5.96 -8.12
CA ARG A 146 1.06 -5.06 -6.97
C ARG A 146 -0.11 -4.09 -6.81
N ALA A 147 -0.52 -3.39 -7.88
CA ALA A 147 -1.66 -2.49 -7.83
C ALA A 147 -2.99 -3.20 -7.51
N LEU A 148 -3.23 -4.41 -8.03
CA LEU A 148 -4.38 -5.24 -7.66
C LEU A 148 -4.35 -5.66 -6.18
N LYS A 149 -3.16 -5.97 -5.64
CA LYS A 149 -2.93 -6.24 -4.22
C LYS A 149 -3.28 -5.03 -3.35
N ARG A 150 -2.85 -3.83 -3.72
CA ARG A 150 -3.17 -2.60 -3.00
C ARG A 150 -4.65 -2.25 -3.08
N PHE A 151 -5.26 -2.31 -4.27
CA PHE A 151 -6.70 -2.16 -4.48
C PHE A 151 -7.51 -3.06 -3.53
N VAL A 152 -7.26 -4.37 -3.53
CA VAL A 152 -8.08 -5.31 -2.76
C VAL A 152 -7.85 -5.20 -1.25
N ASN A 153 -6.65 -4.81 -0.80
CA ASN A 153 -6.41 -4.52 0.62
C ASN A 153 -7.07 -3.21 1.07
N LEU A 154 -7.08 -2.15 0.26
CA LEU A 154 -7.83 -0.94 0.58
C LEU A 154 -9.33 -1.23 0.69
N VAL A 155 -9.88 -2.02 -0.24
CA VAL A 155 -11.29 -2.44 -0.19
C VAL A 155 -11.58 -3.32 1.03
N ALA A 156 -10.79 -4.37 1.28
CA ALA A 156 -11.04 -5.31 2.38
C ALA A 156 -10.89 -4.71 3.80
N ARG A 157 -10.23 -3.54 3.91
CA ARG A 157 -10.02 -2.80 5.16
C ARG A 157 -10.96 -1.61 5.34
N HIS A 158 -11.66 -1.19 4.27
CA HIS A 158 -12.65 -0.13 4.32
C HIS A 158 -13.85 -0.54 5.18
N PRO A 159 -14.32 0.29 6.16
CA PRO A 159 -15.35 -0.12 7.12
C PRO A 159 -16.59 -0.74 6.49
N LEU A 160 -17.15 -0.10 5.45
CA LEU A 160 -18.40 -0.56 4.83
C LEU A 160 -18.23 -1.67 3.81
N PHE A 161 -17.10 -1.74 3.10
CA PHE A 161 -16.88 -2.79 2.10
C PHE A 161 -16.45 -4.09 2.77
N SER A 162 -15.74 -4.02 3.90
CA SER A 162 -15.23 -5.17 4.65
C SER A 162 -16.33 -6.12 5.15
N GLU A 163 -17.53 -5.60 5.39
CA GLU A 163 -18.71 -6.36 5.83
C GLU A 163 -19.69 -6.69 4.68
N ASP A 164 -19.39 -6.28 3.43
CA ASP A 164 -20.31 -6.44 2.32
C ASP A 164 -20.23 -7.82 1.64
N VAL A 165 -21.40 -8.33 1.24
CA VAL A 165 -21.53 -9.61 0.54
C VAL A 165 -20.77 -9.65 -0.79
N VAL A 166 -20.64 -8.52 -1.50
CA VAL A 166 -19.95 -8.45 -2.79
C VAL A 166 -18.45 -8.71 -2.61
N LEU A 167 -17.82 -8.16 -1.56
CA LEU A 167 -16.42 -8.46 -1.21
C LEU A 167 -16.26 -9.93 -0.80
N LYS A 168 -17.15 -10.44 0.07
CA LYS A 168 -17.10 -11.83 0.52
C LYS A 168 -17.20 -12.81 -0.64
N LEU A 169 -18.11 -12.57 -1.60
CA LEU A 169 -18.21 -13.34 -2.84
C LEU A 169 -16.91 -13.24 -3.66
N PHE A 170 -16.38 -12.03 -3.87
CA PHE A 170 -15.13 -11.83 -4.61
C PHE A 170 -13.94 -12.59 -4.01
N LEU A 171 -13.83 -12.69 -2.68
CA LEU A 171 -12.70 -13.33 -2.00
C LEU A 171 -12.89 -14.84 -1.68
N SER A 172 -14.10 -15.38 -1.71
CA SER A 172 -14.36 -16.78 -1.30
C SER A 172 -15.06 -17.68 -2.32
N PHE A 173 -15.67 -17.14 -3.39
CA PHE A 173 -16.34 -17.97 -4.40
C PHE A 173 -15.34 -18.60 -5.39
N SER A 174 -15.17 -19.91 -5.34
CA SER A 174 -14.24 -20.66 -6.21
C SER A 174 -14.77 -20.97 -7.61
N GLY A 175 -16.07 -20.74 -7.88
CA GLY A 175 -16.68 -21.01 -9.18
C GLY A 175 -16.25 -20.04 -10.28
N SER A 176 -16.25 -20.52 -11.53
CA SER A 176 -15.85 -19.75 -12.72
C SER A 176 -16.76 -18.56 -13.03
N ASP A 177 -18.04 -18.61 -12.64
CA ASP A 177 -19.02 -17.55 -12.90
C ASP A 177 -19.11 -16.51 -11.76
N VAL A 178 -17.95 -16.07 -11.26
CA VAL A 178 -17.89 -15.01 -10.24
C VAL A 178 -18.51 -13.71 -10.75
N GLN A 179 -18.40 -13.40 -12.05
CA GLN A 179 -18.87 -12.13 -12.62
C GLN A 179 -20.39 -11.99 -12.60
N ASN A 180 -21.16 -13.04 -12.90
CA ASN A 180 -22.62 -12.96 -12.80
C ASN A 180 -23.06 -12.96 -11.33
N LYS A 181 -22.44 -13.77 -10.47
CA LYS A 181 -22.76 -13.81 -9.03
C LYS A 181 -22.54 -12.46 -8.33
N LEU A 182 -21.50 -11.71 -8.71
CA LEU A 182 -21.31 -10.32 -8.26
C LEU A 182 -22.46 -9.41 -8.73
N LYS A 183 -22.83 -9.47 -10.01
CA LYS A 183 -23.91 -8.64 -10.60
C LYS A 183 -25.28 -8.93 -9.97
N GLU A 184 -25.64 -10.21 -9.84
CA GLU A 184 -26.85 -10.67 -9.15
C GLU A 184 -26.92 -10.07 -7.72
N SER A 185 -25.83 -10.15 -6.96
CA SER A 185 -25.77 -9.67 -5.58
C SER A 185 -25.84 -8.14 -5.42
N ALA A 186 -25.56 -7.38 -6.49
CA ALA A 186 -25.63 -5.92 -6.50
C ALA A 186 -26.97 -5.40 -7.02
N GLN A 187 -27.52 -6.01 -8.08
CA GLN A 187 -28.74 -5.56 -8.76
C GLN A 187 -29.98 -5.56 -7.86
N CYS A 188 -30.09 -6.51 -6.92
CA CYS A 188 -31.28 -6.66 -6.08
C CYS A 188 -31.39 -5.65 -4.92
N VAL A 189 -30.39 -4.80 -4.69
CA VAL A 189 -30.25 -4.02 -3.44
C VAL A 189 -30.32 -2.51 -3.65
N GLY A 190 -29.94 -2.00 -4.83
CA GLY A 190 -29.80 -0.57 -5.07
C GLY A 190 -28.59 0.06 -4.36
N ASP A 191 -28.51 1.39 -4.37
CA ASP A 191 -27.36 2.13 -3.82
C ASP A 191 -27.43 2.36 -2.30
N GLU A 192 -26.32 2.79 -1.70
CA GLU A 192 -26.18 3.08 -0.28
C GLU A 192 -27.23 4.08 0.26
N PHE A 193 -27.69 5.05 -0.55
CA PHE A 193 -28.71 6.01 -0.10
C PHE A 193 -30.06 5.33 0.11
N MET A 194 -30.42 4.36 -0.73
CA MET A 194 -31.67 3.59 -0.58
C MET A 194 -31.63 2.65 0.65
N ASN A 195 -30.44 2.26 1.10
CA ASN A 195 -30.26 1.25 2.16
C ASN A 195 -29.89 1.85 3.53
N CYS A 196 -29.25 3.02 3.55
CA CYS A 196 -28.80 3.66 4.79
C CYS A 196 -29.96 4.39 5.48
N LYS A 197 -30.34 3.91 6.68
CA LYS A 197 -31.44 4.47 7.49
C LYS A 197 -31.25 5.93 7.92
N LEU A 198 -30.04 6.46 7.81
CA LEU A 198 -29.72 7.86 8.13
C LEU A 198 -29.73 8.76 6.89
N ALA A 199 -29.84 8.21 5.66
CA ALA A 199 -29.62 8.98 4.43
C ALA A 199 -30.62 10.11 4.21
N THR A 200 -31.91 9.86 4.47
CA THR A 200 -32.97 10.89 4.43
C THR A 200 -32.87 11.92 5.57
N ARG A 201 -32.05 11.66 6.58
CA ARG A 201 -31.79 12.53 7.75
C ARG A 201 -30.36 13.05 7.82
N ALA A 202 -29.56 12.89 6.77
CA ALA A 202 -28.14 13.25 6.77
C ALA A 202 -27.93 14.74 7.12
N LYS A 203 -28.86 15.61 6.70
CA LYS A 203 -28.90 17.05 6.98
C LYS A 203 -28.92 17.36 8.49
N ASP A 204 -29.62 16.55 9.29
CA ASP A 204 -29.81 16.74 10.75
C ASP A 204 -28.49 16.66 11.53
N PHE A 205 -27.51 15.94 11.01
CA PHE A 205 -26.24 15.68 11.68
C PHE A 205 -25.12 16.63 11.23
N LEU A 206 -25.23 17.22 10.04
CA LEU A 206 -24.14 17.98 9.42
C LEU A 206 -24.01 19.40 10.01
N PRO A 207 -22.78 19.91 10.20
CA PRO A 207 -22.58 21.30 10.61
C PRO A 207 -22.98 22.27 9.49
N ALA A 208 -23.44 23.47 9.86
CA ALA A 208 -23.98 24.45 8.91
C ALA A 208 -22.96 24.90 7.84
N ASP A 209 -21.67 24.86 8.16
CA ASP A 209 -20.54 25.22 7.30
C ASP A 209 -19.94 24.03 6.52
N ILE A 210 -20.60 22.86 6.51
CA ILE A 210 -20.09 21.62 5.88
C ILE A 210 -19.55 21.80 4.45
N GLN A 211 -20.11 22.70 3.65
CA GLN A 211 -19.63 23.00 2.30
C GLN A 211 -18.25 23.68 2.31
N ALA A 212 -17.99 24.58 3.26
CA ALA A 212 -16.68 25.19 3.46
C ALA A 212 -15.69 24.16 4.02
N GLN A 213 -16.11 23.33 4.99
CA GLN A 213 -15.28 22.24 5.51
C GLN A 213 -14.88 21.24 4.41
N PHE A 214 -15.80 20.88 3.50
CA PHE A 214 -15.52 20.05 2.33
C PHE A 214 -14.49 20.71 1.41
N ALA A 215 -14.66 21.99 1.08
CA ALA A 215 -13.72 22.72 0.22
C ALA A 215 -12.30 22.77 0.83
N ILE A 216 -12.20 23.05 2.12
CA ILE A 216 -10.93 23.05 2.88
C ILE A 216 -10.31 21.65 2.91
N SER A 217 -11.10 20.61 3.25
CA SER A 217 -10.63 19.22 3.31
C SER A 217 -10.11 18.72 1.97
N ARG A 218 -10.82 19.04 0.88
CA ARG A 218 -10.41 18.71 -0.50
C ARG A 218 -9.09 19.38 -0.88
N GLU A 219 -8.91 20.64 -0.54
CA GLU A 219 -7.67 21.38 -0.82
C GLU A 219 -6.48 20.86 0.00
N LEU A 220 -6.70 20.58 1.30
CA LEU A 220 -5.72 19.93 2.17
C LEU A 220 -5.27 18.57 1.60
N ILE A 221 -6.22 17.70 1.26
CA ILE A 221 -5.95 16.36 0.73
C ILE A 221 -5.29 16.43 -0.67
N ARG A 222 -5.63 17.42 -1.50
CA ARG A 222 -4.93 17.69 -2.77
C ARG A 222 -3.45 18.03 -2.54
N ASN A 223 -3.14 18.86 -1.55
CA ASN A 223 -1.76 19.24 -1.23
C ASN A 223 -0.96 18.12 -0.56
N ILE A 224 -1.61 17.27 0.24
CA ILE A 224 -1.03 16.02 0.76
C ILE A 224 -0.70 15.09 -0.42
N TYR A 225 -1.65 14.80 -1.31
CA TYR A 225 -1.42 13.97 -2.51
C TYR A 225 -0.22 14.46 -3.33
N ASN A 226 -0.15 15.76 -3.65
CA ASN A 226 0.92 16.34 -4.44
C ASN A 226 2.30 16.22 -3.75
N SER A 227 2.35 16.26 -2.43
CA SER A 227 3.57 16.12 -1.64
C SER A 227 4.03 14.66 -1.55
N PHE A 228 3.09 13.74 -1.28
CA PHE A 228 3.38 12.30 -1.23
C PHE A 228 3.73 11.70 -2.59
N HIS A 229 3.16 12.22 -3.69
CA HIS A 229 3.54 11.81 -5.04
C HIS A 229 5.02 12.15 -5.29
N LYS A 230 5.41 13.42 -5.05
CA LYS A 230 6.82 13.85 -5.14
C LYS A 230 7.75 13.05 -4.24
N LEU A 231 7.30 12.62 -3.06
CA LEU A 231 8.08 11.75 -2.16
C LEU A 231 8.25 10.33 -2.74
N ARG A 232 7.17 9.73 -3.26
CA ARG A 232 7.20 8.45 -3.98
C ARG A 232 8.14 8.50 -5.16
N ASP A 233 8.04 9.52 -6.00
CA ASP A 233 8.90 9.74 -7.17
C ASP A 233 10.39 9.89 -6.80
N ARG A 234 10.72 10.17 -5.53
CA ARG A 234 12.10 10.25 -5.01
C ARG A 234 12.52 8.90 -4.41
N ALA A 235 11.66 8.25 -3.63
CA ALA A 235 11.89 6.91 -3.07
C ALA A 235 12.12 5.85 -4.18
N GLU A 236 11.30 5.87 -5.21
CA GLU A 236 11.39 4.96 -6.38
C GLU A 236 12.74 5.09 -7.11
N ARG A 237 13.28 6.31 -7.21
CA ARG A 237 14.62 6.56 -7.76
C ARG A 237 15.76 6.38 -6.74
N ILE A 238 15.49 6.13 -5.46
CA ILE A 238 16.53 5.63 -4.53
C ILE A 238 16.61 4.10 -4.70
N ALA A 239 15.46 3.41 -4.70
CA ALA A 239 15.37 1.97 -4.93
C ALA A 239 15.97 1.55 -6.29
N SER A 240 15.64 2.25 -7.39
CA SER A 240 16.26 2.03 -8.71
C SER A 240 17.78 2.12 -8.62
N ARG A 241 18.32 3.24 -8.12
CA ARG A 241 19.77 3.45 -8.06
C ARG A 241 20.51 2.43 -7.19
N ALA A 242 19.86 1.80 -6.21
CA ALA A 242 20.43 0.69 -5.46
C ALA A 242 20.53 -0.60 -6.31
N ILE A 243 19.55 -0.85 -7.19
CA ILE A 243 19.56 -1.94 -8.18
C ILE A 243 20.58 -1.66 -9.30
N ASP A 244 20.62 -0.42 -9.81
CA ASP A 244 21.56 0.01 -10.86
C ASP A 244 23.01 -0.15 -10.36
N ASN A 245 23.33 0.38 -9.17
CA ASN A 245 24.61 0.20 -8.47
C ASN A 245 24.94 -1.28 -8.21
N ALA A 246 23.94 -2.16 -8.00
CA ALA A 246 24.18 -3.59 -7.87
C ALA A 246 24.64 -4.23 -9.18
N ALA A 247 24.06 -3.81 -10.32
CA ALA A 247 24.51 -4.27 -11.63
C ALA A 247 25.95 -3.81 -11.92
N ASP A 248 26.28 -2.54 -11.63
CA ASP A 248 27.62 -1.99 -11.80
C ASP A 248 28.67 -2.72 -10.96
N LEU A 249 28.40 -2.95 -9.67
CA LEU A 249 29.27 -3.72 -8.77
C LEU A 249 29.50 -5.16 -9.27
N LEU A 250 28.46 -5.80 -9.81
CA LEU A 250 28.55 -7.16 -10.35
C LEU A 250 29.36 -7.20 -11.66
N ILE A 251 29.25 -6.18 -12.50
CA ILE A 251 30.05 -6.04 -13.73
C ILE A 251 31.52 -5.79 -13.35
N PHE A 252 31.79 -4.84 -12.46
CA PHE A 252 33.14 -4.57 -11.97
C PHE A 252 33.81 -5.83 -11.39
N GLY A 253 33.08 -6.58 -10.55
CA GLY A 253 33.54 -7.87 -10.02
C GLY A 253 33.88 -8.89 -11.10
N LYS A 254 33.11 -8.96 -12.21
CA LYS A 254 33.40 -9.85 -13.33
C LYS A 254 34.68 -9.47 -14.07
N GLU A 255 34.93 -8.19 -14.30
CA GLU A 255 36.16 -7.72 -14.96
C GLU A 255 37.41 -8.03 -14.11
N LEU A 256 37.33 -7.88 -12.78
CA LEU A 256 38.41 -8.33 -11.88
C LEU A 256 38.67 -9.84 -12.02
N SER A 257 37.61 -10.65 -12.12
CA SER A 257 37.74 -12.10 -12.35
C SER A 257 38.35 -12.41 -13.71
N ALA A 258 37.99 -11.67 -14.77
CA ALA A 258 38.55 -11.84 -16.10
C ALA A 258 40.07 -11.57 -16.10
N ILE A 259 40.52 -10.43 -15.56
CA ILE A 259 41.95 -10.10 -15.43
C ILE A 259 42.68 -11.12 -14.55
N GLY A 260 42.07 -11.54 -13.42
CA GLY A 260 42.61 -12.57 -12.54
C GLY A 260 42.63 -13.98 -13.15
N SER A 261 41.85 -14.24 -14.20
CA SER A 261 41.71 -15.54 -14.88
C SER A 261 42.44 -15.65 -16.20
N ASP A 262 42.93 -14.54 -16.76
CA ASP A 262 43.77 -14.51 -17.95
C ASP A 262 44.92 -15.54 -17.86
N THR A 263 45.06 -16.37 -18.90
CA THR A 263 46.12 -17.39 -19.02
C THR A 263 47.20 -16.99 -20.03
N THR A 264 47.20 -15.77 -20.54
CA THR A 264 48.21 -15.28 -21.48
C THR A 264 49.61 -15.37 -20.85
N PRO A 265 50.59 -16.02 -21.53
CA PRO A 265 51.93 -16.18 -20.99
C PRO A 265 52.63 -14.82 -20.88
N LEU A 266 53.35 -14.61 -19.77
CA LEU A 266 54.20 -13.43 -19.60
C LEU A 266 55.34 -13.45 -20.64
N PRO A 267 55.62 -12.32 -21.32
CA PRO A 267 56.86 -12.16 -22.08
C PRO A 267 58.10 -12.38 -21.20
N SER A 268 59.20 -12.83 -21.81
CA SER A 268 60.45 -13.16 -21.09
C SER A 268 61.00 -11.99 -20.25
N TRP A 269 60.88 -10.75 -20.73
CA TRP A 269 61.28 -9.55 -19.98
C TRP A 269 60.38 -9.25 -18.77
N ALA A 270 59.13 -9.73 -18.77
CA ALA A 270 58.18 -9.56 -17.68
C ALA A 270 58.22 -10.71 -16.66
N ALA A 271 58.81 -11.86 -17.04
CA ALA A 271 58.94 -13.04 -16.17
C ALA A 271 59.76 -12.78 -14.88
N LEU A 272 60.63 -11.76 -14.88
CA LEU A 272 61.34 -11.25 -13.69
C LEU A 272 60.38 -10.86 -12.54
N ASN A 273 59.13 -10.48 -12.86
CA ASN A 273 58.09 -10.11 -11.89
C ASN A 273 56.97 -11.16 -11.77
N SER A 274 57.22 -12.42 -12.18
CA SER A 274 56.17 -13.45 -12.33
C SER A 274 55.40 -13.75 -11.04
N SER A 275 56.07 -13.79 -9.88
CA SER A 275 55.44 -13.99 -8.57
C SER A 275 54.49 -12.86 -8.19
N THR A 276 54.87 -11.61 -8.46
CA THR A 276 54.05 -10.41 -8.24
C THR A 276 52.78 -10.44 -9.08
N TRP A 277 52.87 -10.82 -10.36
CA TRP A 277 51.71 -10.94 -11.25
C TRP A 277 50.78 -12.09 -10.86
N GLY A 278 51.33 -13.25 -10.47
CA GLY A 278 50.54 -14.36 -9.94
C GLY A 278 49.77 -13.98 -8.68
N SER A 279 50.43 -13.29 -7.74
CA SER A 279 49.83 -12.78 -6.51
C SER A 279 48.71 -11.76 -6.80
N LEU A 280 48.93 -10.84 -7.75
CA LEU A 280 47.90 -9.88 -8.17
C LEU A 280 46.70 -10.58 -8.84
N LYS A 281 46.93 -11.57 -9.72
CA LYS A 281 45.84 -12.36 -10.33
C LYS A 281 45.00 -13.10 -9.29
N GLN A 282 45.64 -13.65 -8.24
CA GLN A 282 44.93 -14.26 -7.11
C GLN A 282 44.15 -13.22 -6.30
N ALA A 283 44.70 -12.02 -6.08
CA ALA A 283 44.01 -10.94 -5.36
C ALA A 283 42.78 -10.42 -6.12
N LEU A 284 42.88 -10.20 -7.43
CA LEU A 284 41.77 -9.77 -8.28
C LEU A 284 40.62 -10.80 -8.28
N LYS A 285 40.94 -12.10 -8.28
CA LYS A 285 39.97 -13.18 -8.07
C LYS A 285 39.29 -13.15 -6.69
N GLY A 286 40.04 -12.87 -5.63
CA GLY A 286 39.47 -12.71 -4.28
C GLY A 286 38.51 -11.53 -4.18
N LEU A 287 38.95 -10.37 -4.67
CA LEU A 287 38.16 -9.13 -4.69
C LEU A 287 36.89 -9.25 -5.54
N SER A 288 36.93 -10.01 -6.64
CA SER A 288 35.75 -10.32 -7.45
C SER A 288 34.58 -10.90 -6.63
N VAL A 289 34.87 -11.81 -5.69
CA VAL A 289 33.87 -12.44 -4.83
C VAL A 289 33.25 -11.41 -3.86
N GLU A 290 34.05 -10.50 -3.31
CA GLU A 290 33.56 -9.42 -2.45
C GLU A 290 32.71 -8.41 -3.23
N PHE A 291 33.08 -8.07 -4.48
CA PHE A 291 32.26 -7.24 -5.36
C PHE A 291 30.92 -7.91 -5.72
N ALA A 292 30.91 -9.22 -5.96
CA ALA A 292 29.67 -9.97 -6.19
C ALA A 292 28.77 -10.01 -4.96
N LEU A 293 29.34 -10.09 -3.75
CA LEU A 293 28.59 -9.99 -2.49
C LEU A 293 28.06 -8.57 -2.25
N LEU A 294 28.85 -7.53 -2.54
CA LEU A 294 28.40 -6.13 -2.48
C LEU A 294 27.25 -5.86 -3.45
N ALA A 295 27.28 -6.45 -4.64
CA ALA A 295 26.18 -6.40 -5.60
C ALA A 295 24.90 -7.04 -5.05
N ASP A 296 24.98 -8.25 -4.50
CA ASP A 296 23.84 -8.91 -3.84
C ASP A 296 23.24 -8.04 -2.73
N LYS A 297 24.08 -7.41 -1.90
CA LYS A 297 23.62 -6.52 -0.82
C LYS A 297 23.02 -5.20 -1.31
N ALA A 298 23.54 -4.61 -2.39
CA ALA A 298 22.91 -3.46 -3.02
C ALA A 298 21.54 -3.80 -3.65
N ALA A 299 21.43 -4.97 -4.31
CA ALA A 299 20.17 -5.45 -4.89
C ALA A 299 19.12 -5.77 -3.81
N GLN A 300 19.54 -6.38 -2.70
CA GLN A 300 18.68 -6.63 -1.53
C GLN A 300 18.21 -5.31 -0.90
N GLN A 301 19.09 -4.30 -0.75
CA GLN A 301 18.68 -2.96 -0.29
C GLN A 301 17.62 -2.34 -1.22
N GLY A 302 17.86 -2.28 -2.53
CA GLY A 302 16.92 -1.68 -3.49
C GLY A 302 15.56 -2.38 -3.52
N LYS A 303 15.56 -3.72 -3.46
CA LYS A 303 14.33 -4.52 -3.36
C LYS A 303 13.59 -4.30 -2.05
N GLN A 304 14.29 -4.12 -0.92
CA GLN A 304 13.63 -3.78 0.34
C GLN A 304 12.97 -2.40 0.25
N GLU A 305 13.66 -1.39 -0.28
CA GLU A 305 13.11 -0.04 -0.44
C GLU A 305 11.87 -0.01 -1.34
N GLU A 306 11.89 -0.76 -2.44
CA GLU A 306 10.72 -0.96 -3.31
C GLU A 306 9.50 -1.49 -2.54
N ASN A 307 9.67 -2.61 -1.83
CA ASN A 307 8.56 -3.33 -1.19
C ASN A 307 8.09 -2.69 0.12
N ASP A 308 9.00 -2.07 0.88
CA ASP A 308 8.74 -1.58 2.24
C ASP A 308 8.49 -0.07 2.32
N VAL A 309 8.89 0.70 1.29
CA VAL A 309 8.74 2.16 1.22
C VAL A 309 7.89 2.58 0.02
N VAL A 310 8.29 2.20 -1.21
CA VAL A 310 7.61 2.65 -2.44
C VAL A 310 6.19 2.07 -2.51
N GLU A 311 6.00 0.78 -2.25
CA GLU A 311 4.65 0.18 -2.27
C GLU A 311 3.72 0.70 -1.16
N LYS A 312 4.25 1.13 -0.01
CA LYS A 312 3.45 1.76 1.05
C LYS A 312 3.09 3.21 0.74
N LEU A 313 3.98 3.94 0.06
CA LEU A 313 3.67 5.26 -0.52
C LEU A 313 2.59 5.13 -1.61
N ASN A 314 2.72 4.13 -2.50
CA ASN A 314 1.71 3.82 -3.52
C ASN A 314 0.35 3.48 -2.88
N LEU A 315 0.31 2.67 -1.81
CA LEU A 315 -0.93 2.34 -1.09
C LEU A 315 -1.65 3.59 -0.55
N PHE A 316 -0.89 4.54 0.00
CA PHE A 316 -1.45 5.79 0.51
C PHE A 316 -1.87 6.74 -0.62
N LEU A 317 -1.14 6.77 -1.73
CA LEU A 317 -1.50 7.54 -2.93
C LEU A 317 -2.75 7.02 -3.63
N ASP A 318 -2.91 5.70 -3.73
CA ASP A 318 -4.12 5.05 -4.27
C ASP A 318 -5.35 5.44 -3.42
N LEU A 319 -5.22 5.46 -2.08
CA LEU A 319 -6.26 5.93 -1.16
C LEU A 319 -6.57 7.43 -1.34
N LEU A 320 -5.54 8.29 -1.40
CA LEU A 320 -5.71 9.73 -1.62
C LEU A 320 -6.31 10.06 -3.00
N GLN A 321 -6.03 9.24 -4.02
CA GLN A 321 -6.68 9.32 -5.33
C GLN A 321 -8.16 8.90 -5.24
N SER A 322 -8.46 7.83 -4.49
CA SER A 322 -9.84 7.39 -4.22
C SER A 322 -10.71 8.50 -3.62
N TYR A 323 -10.13 9.36 -2.76
CA TYR A 323 -10.78 10.55 -2.23
C TYR A 323 -11.03 11.62 -3.30
N LYS A 324 -10.04 11.91 -4.16
CA LYS A 324 -10.19 12.85 -5.29
C LYS A 324 -11.29 12.40 -6.25
N ASP A 325 -11.33 11.10 -6.58
CA ASP A 325 -12.35 10.49 -7.43
C ASP A 325 -13.74 10.50 -6.78
N LEU A 326 -13.81 10.54 -5.45
CA LEU A 326 -15.05 10.75 -4.70
C LEU A 326 -15.50 12.23 -4.73
N CYS A 327 -14.59 13.19 -4.53
CA CYS A 327 -14.90 14.61 -4.71
C CYS A 327 -15.48 14.88 -6.09
N GLU A 328 -14.87 14.33 -7.14
CA GLU A 328 -15.35 14.48 -8.51
C GLU A 328 -16.76 13.88 -8.73
N ARG A 329 -17.03 12.70 -8.16
CA ARG A 329 -18.38 12.08 -8.17
C ARG A 329 -19.41 12.90 -7.41
N HIS A 330 -19.04 13.56 -6.31
CA HIS A 330 -19.92 14.49 -5.61
C HIS A 330 -20.22 15.72 -6.47
N GLU A 331 -19.19 16.43 -6.91
CA GLU A 331 -19.32 17.74 -7.56
C GLU A 331 -19.95 17.62 -8.97
N LYS A 332 -19.36 16.82 -9.85
CA LYS A 332 -19.83 16.66 -11.24
C LYS A 332 -21.05 15.74 -11.36
N GLY A 333 -21.27 14.89 -10.35
CA GLY A 333 -22.38 13.96 -10.26
C GLY A 333 -23.55 14.51 -9.45
N VAL A 334 -23.49 14.39 -8.12
CA VAL A 334 -24.64 14.62 -7.22
C VAL A 334 -25.02 16.10 -7.14
N LEU A 335 -24.06 16.96 -6.84
CA LEU A 335 -24.27 18.41 -6.66
C LEU A 335 -24.72 19.07 -7.96
N HIS A 336 -24.05 18.77 -9.08
CA HIS A 336 -24.45 19.26 -10.41
C HIS A 336 -25.85 18.76 -10.83
N LYS A 337 -26.24 17.52 -10.53
CA LYS A 337 -27.63 17.05 -10.75
C LYS A 337 -28.66 17.83 -9.94
N HIS A 338 -28.37 18.11 -8.66
CA HIS A 338 -29.22 18.92 -7.80
C HIS A 338 -29.36 20.37 -8.33
N GLN A 339 -28.26 21.02 -8.68
CA GLN A 339 -28.24 22.35 -9.29
C GLN A 339 -29.05 22.39 -10.62
N ARG A 340 -28.89 21.38 -11.48
CA ARG A 340 -29.64 21.26 -12.75
C ARG A 340 -31.14 21.07 -12.52
N ALA A 341 -31.54 20.34 -11.47
CA ALA A 341 -32.94 20.16 -11.10
C ALA A 341 -33.58 21.49 -10.65
N LEU A 342 -32.89 22.24 -9.76
CA LEU A 342 -33.30 23.59 -9.34
C LEU A 342 -33.42 24.56 -10.52
N HIS A 343 -32.46 24.55 -11.46
CA HIS A 343 -32.52 25.40 -12.65
C HIS A 343 -33.69 25.02 -13.58
N LYS A 344 -33.97 23.72 -13.77
CA LYS A 344 -35.12 23.25 -14.56
C LYS A 344 -36.45 23.71 -13.95
N TYR A 345 -36.60 23.61 -12.62
CA TYR A 345 -37.77 24.14 -11.91
C TYR A 345 -37.96 25.65 -12.11
N SER A 346 -36.90 26.44 -11.95
CA SER A 346 -36.94 27.90 -12.15
C SER A 346 -37.38 28.30 -13.57
N LEU A 347 -37.00 27.53 -14.60
CA LEU A 347 -37.48 27.72 -15.96
C LEU A 347 -38.96 27.36 -16.12
N MET A 348 -39.39 26.22 -15.57
CA MET A 348 -40.78 25.75 -15.67
C MET A 348 -41.76 26.67 -14.93
N LYS A 349 -41.38 27.18 -13.75
CA LYS A 349 -42.14 28.19 -13.00
C LYS A 349 -42.31 29.49 -13.80
N ARG A 350 -41.26 29.94 -14.49
CA ARG A 350 -41.32 31.11 -15.41
C ARG A 350 -42.24 30.84 -16.61
N GLN A 351 -42.19 29.63 -17.19
CA GLN A 351 -43.09 29.24 -18.28
C GLN A 351 -44.55 29.25 -17.83
N MET A 352 -44.86 28.74 -16.63
CA MET A 352 -46.20 28.75 -16.06
C MET A 352 -46.72 30.18 -15.84
N MET A 353 -45.90 31.07 -15.28
CA MET A 353 -46.24 32.49 -15.14
C MET A 353 -46.54 33.14 -16.50
N SER A 354 -45.79 32.79 -17.56
CA SER A 354 -46.10 33.30 -18.92
C SER A 354 -47.36 32.68 -19.54
N ALA A 355 -47.66 31.42 -19.25
CA ALA A 355 -48.85 30.73 -19.77
C ALA A 355 -50.14 31.30 -19.19
N ALA A 356 -50.14 31.59 -17.88
CA ALA A 356 -51.25 32.23 -17.16
C ALA A 356 -51.54 33.66 -17.68
N VAL A 357 -50.53 34.40 -18.14
CA VAL A 357 -50.69 35.73 -18.76
C VAL A 357 -51.17 35.64 -20.23
N GLN A 358 -50.97 34.51 -20.90
CA GLN A 358 -51.26 34.32 -22.33
C GLN A 358 -52.63 33.68 -22.63
N ASN A 359 -53.48 33.39 -21.64
CA ASN A 359 -54.75 32.66 -21.83
C ASN A 359 -54.58 31.38 -22.67
N ARG A 360 -53.56 30.57 -22.35
CA ARG A 360 -53.36 29.26 -22.99
C ARG A 360 -54.44 28.27 -22.57
N GLU A 361 -54.67 27.27 -23.41
CA GLU A 361 -55.66 26.21 -23.17
C GLU A 361 -55.41 25.50 -21.81
N PRO A 362 -56.45 25.25 -21.01
CA PRO A 362 -56.29 24.79 -19.62
C PRO A 362 -55.56 23.46 -19.50
N GLU A 363 -55.80 22.52 -20.42
CA GLU A 363 -55.10 21.23 -20.47
C GLU A 363 -53.57 21.40 -20.59
N SER A 364 -53.11 22.42 -21.32
CA SER A 364 -51.68 22.73 -21.46
C SER A 364 -51.06 23.33 -20.18
N VAL A 365 -51.89 23.90 -19.30
CA VAL A 365 -51.48 24.44 -17.99
C VAL A 365 -51.45 23.31 -16.96
N GLU A 366 -52.47 22.46 -16.90
CA GLU A 366 -52.54 21.28 -16.01
C GLU A 366 -51.37 20.30 -16.28
N GLN A 367 -51.05 20.05 -17.55
CA GLN A 367 -49.86 19.27 -17.93
C GLN A 367 -48.55 19.92 -17.46
N LEU A 368 -48.48 21.26 -17.38
CA LEU A 368 -47.29 21.97 -16.89
C LEU A 368 -47.21 21.94 -15.35
N GLU A 369 -48.34 22.04 -14.66
CA GLU A 369 -48.46 21.91 -13.19
C GLU A 369 -48.02 20.52 -12.72
N SER A 370 -48.54 19.44 -13.33
CA SER A 370 -48.13 18.06 -13.01
C SER A 370 -46.61 17.89 -13.12
N ARG A 371 -46.02 18.39 -14.22
CA ARG A 371 -44.57 18.35 -14.45
C ARG A 371 -43.77 19.22 -13.47
N ILE A 372 -44.36 20.27 -12.89
CA ILE A 372 -43.75 21.07 -11.83
C ILE A 372 -43.72 20.28 -10.52
N VAL A 373 -44.80 19.58 -10.15
CA VAL A 373 -44.86 18.72 -8.96
C VAL A 373 -43.89 17.54 -9.06
N GLU A 374 -43.80 16.88 -10.24
CA GLU A 374 -42.74 15.90 -10.52
C GLU A 374 -41.33 16.47 -10.28
N GLN A 375 -41.11 17.72 -10.70
CA GLN A 375 -39.81 18.38 -10.59
C GLN A 375 -39.48 18.80 -9.16
N GLU A 376 -40.46 19.14 -8.33
CA GLU A 376 -40.27 19.40 -6.88
C GLU A 376 -39.88 18.11 -6.14
N ASN A 377 -40.59 17.01 -6.39
CA ASN A 377 -40.23 15.68 -5.85
C ASN A 377 -38.81 15.25 -6.27
N ALA A 378 -38.43 15.52 -7.53
CA ALA A 378 -37.08 15.27 -8.02
C ALA A 378 -36.01 16.17 -7.37
N ILE A 379 -36.34 17.44 -7.06
CA ILE A 379 -35.44 18.33 -6.30
C ILE A 379 -35.23 17.79 -4.89
N GLN A 380 -36.30 17.49 -4.15
CA GLN A 380 -36.20 16.99 -2.77
C GLN A 380 -35.37 15.70 -2.71
N THR A 381 -35.57 14.77 -3.66
CA THR A 381 -34.80 13.54 -3.78
C THR A 381 -33.30 13.81 -4.05
N MET A 382 -32.97 14.83 -4.86
CA MET A 382 -31.59 15.22 -5.11
C MET A 382 -30.97 16.01 -3.94
N GLU A 383 -31.75 16.82 -3.22
CA GLU A 383 -31.30 17.54 -2.02
C GLU A 383 -30.87 16.54 -0.93
N LEU A 384 -31.72 15.55 -0.63
CA LEU A 384 -31.42 14.50 0.34
C LEU A 384 -30.17 13.69 -0.07
N ARG A 385 -30.06 13.30 -1.35
CA ARG A 385 -28.86 12.62 -1.87
C ARG A 385 -27.61 13.50 -1.82
N ASN A 386 -27.74 14.82 -1.96
CA ASN A 386 -26.64 15.78 -1.83
C ASN A 386 -26.15 15.87 -0.37
N TYR A 387 -27.05 15.99 0.61
CA TYR A 387 -26.66 15.96 2.03
C TYR A 387 -26.07 14.61 2.45
N PHE A 388 -26.64 13.49 2.00
CA PHE A 388 -26.05 12.18 2.27
C PHE A 388 -24.65 12.02 1.66
N SER A 389 -24.42 12.56 0.45
CA SER A 389 -23.09 12.57 -0.17
C SER A 389 -22.07 13.39 0.63
N LEU A 390 -22.47 14.50 1.27
CA LEU A 390 -21.61 15.30 2.15
C LEU A 390 -21.33 14.60 3.48
N TYR A 391 -22.34 13.93 4.05
CA TYR A 391 -22.20 13.08 5.23
C TYR A 391 -21.22 11.91 4.99
N CYS A 392 -21.32 11.24 3.85
CA CYS A 392 -20.34 10.23 3.45
C CYS A 392 -18.95 10.86 3.29
N LEU A 393 -18.80 11.93 2.49
CA LEU A 393 -17.54 12.64 2.31
C LEU A 393 -16.85 13.00 3.65
N HIS A 394 -17.60 13.48 4.64
CA HIS A 394 -17.06 13.80 5.97
C HIS A 394 -16.52 12.57 6.73
N GLN A 395 -17.16 11.40 6.58
CA GLN A 395 -16.66 10.12 7.10
C GLN A 395 -15.41 9.65 6.33
N GLU A 396 -15.40 9.78 4.99
CA GLU A 396 -14.26 9.40 4.16
C GLU A 396 -13.04 10.30 4.41
N THR A 397 -13.23 11.60 4.67
CA THR A 397 -12.16 12.52 5.13
C THR A 397 -11.54 12.04 6.44
N GLN A 398 -12.36 11.66 7.44
CA GLN A 398 -11.85 11.09 8.69
C GLN A 398 -11.06 9.81 8.42
N LEU A 399 -11.52 8.95 7.51
CA LEU A 399 -10.80 7.74 7.12
C LEU A 399 -9.41 8.05 6.52
N ILE A 400 -9.25 9.12 5.72
CA ILE A 400 -7.93 9.61 5.30
C ILE A 400 -7.05 9.99 6.50
N HIS A 401 -7.60 10.68 7.49
CA HIS A 401 -6.86 11.04 8.72
C HIS A 401 -6.45 9.82 9.55
N VAL A 402 -7.27 8.76 9.61
CA VAL A 402 -6.90 7.49 10.26
C VAL A 402 -5.71 6.81 9.56
N TYR A 403 -5.52 7.02 8.25
CA TYR A 403 -4.37 6.50 7.52
C TYR A 403 -3.09 7.38 7.62
N LEU A 404 -3.17 8.65 8.02
CA LEU A 404 -1.97 9.53 8.13
C LEU A 404 -0.80 8.96 8.95
N PRO A 405 -1.01 8.25 10.09
CA PRO A 405 0.09 7.64 10.86
C PRO A 405 0.95 6.64 10.07
N LEU A 406 0.44 6.09 8.95
CA LEU A 406 1.21 5.24 8.03
C LEU A 406 2.48 5.95 7.53
N THR A 407 2.47 7.28 7.43
CA THR A 407 3.65 8.13 7.15
C THR A 407 4.81 7.81 8.08
N SER A 408 4.56 7.64 9.38
CA SER A 408 5.60 7.33 10.36
C SER A 408 6.20 5.93 10.14
N HIS A 409 5.38 4.97 9.71
CA HIS A 409 5.81 3.61 9.38
C HIS A 409 6.64 3.58 8.09
N ILE A 410 6.26 4.39 7.08
CA ILE A 410 7.01 4.56 5.83
C ILE A 410 8.39 5.17 6.09
N LEU A 411 8.44 6.29 6.84
CA LEU A 411 9.70 6.96 7.18
C LEU A 411 10.60 6.06 8.04
N ARG A 412 10.05 5.32 9.01
CA ARG A 412 10.79 4.34 9.80
C ARG A 412 11.33 3.20 8.95
N ALA A 413 10.54 2.66 8.01
CA ALA A 413 10.98 1.62 7.09
C ALA A 413 12.12 2.11 6.19
N PHE A 414 12.03 3.33 5.66
CA PHE A 414 13.10 3.95 4.86
C PHE A 414 14.41 4.12 5.65
N VAL A 415 14.34 4.69 6.85
CA VAL A 415 15.51 4.88 7.73
C VAL A 415 16.14 3.54 8.11
N ASN A 416 15.32 2.55 8.49
CA ASN A 416 15.79 1.20 8.78
C ASN A 416 16.47 0.55 7.56
N SER A 417 15.94 0.74 6.35
CA SER A 417 16.52 0.20 5.12
C SER A 417 17.89 0.82 4.80
N GLN A 418 18.05 2.14 5.00
CA GLN A 418 19.37 2.78 4.87
C GLN A 418 20.36 2.23 5.91
N ILE A 419 19.97 2.17 7.18
CA ILE A 419 20.82 1.65 8.26
C ILE A 419 21.25 0.20 7.98
N GLN A 420 20.32 -0.64 7.51
CA GLN A 420 20.60 -2.04 7.23
C GLN A 420 21.51 -2.20 5.99
N GLY A 421 21.22 -1.50 4.89
CA GLY A 421 22.08 -1.50 3.71
C GLY A 421 23.50 -1.03 4.00
N HIS A 422 23.66 0.01 4.83
CA HIS A 422 24.96 0.47 5.31
C HIS A 422 25.69 -0.58 6.17
N LYS A 423 24.99 -1.30 7.06
CA LYS A 423 25.55 -2.38 7.90
C LYS A 423 25.99 -3.59 7.09
N GLU A 424 25.24 -3.98 6.06
CA GLU A 424 25.55 -5.17 5.25
C GLU A 424 26.67 -4.92 4.22
N VAL A 425 26.89 -3.66 3.82
CA VAL A 425 27.97 -3.23 2.91
C VAL A 425 29.33 -3.06 3.61
N SER A 426 29.36 -2.77 4.92
CA SER A 426 30.65 -2.57 5.63
C SER A 426 31.56 -3.81 5.70
N PRO A 427 31.10 -5.03 6.03
CA PRO A 427 31.98 -6.19 6.19
C PRO A 427 32.74 -6.62 4.92
N PRO A 428 32.13 -6.66 3.71
CA PRO A 428 32.88 -6.89 2.48
C PRO A 428 33.95 -5.83 2.22
N LEU A 429 33.62 -4.54 2.37
CA LEU A 429 34.58 -3.45 2.19
C LEU A 429 35.78 -3.55 3.14
N LEU A 430 35.54 -3.92 4.40
CA LEU A 430 36.62 -4.15 5.38
C LEU A 430 37.51 -5.35 4.99
N ARG A 431 36.93 -6.44 4.44
CA ARG A 431 37.73 -7.56 3.92
C ARG A 431 38.57 -7.18 2.69
N MET A 432 38.01 -6.38 1.78
CA MET A 432 38.74 -5.84 0.62
C MET A 432 39.91 -4.93 1.03
N LEU A 433 39.75 -4.13 2.09
CA LEU A 433 40.84 -3.33 2.67
C LEU A 433 41.91 -4.19 3.36
N SER A 434 41.54 -5.34 3.93
CA SER A 434 42.48 -6.28 4.55
C SER A 434 43.24 -7.17 3.54
N TRP A 435 42.94 -7.06 2.24
CA TRP A 435 43.54 -7.95 1.25
C TRP A 435 45.03 -7.62 1.01
N PRO A 436 45.94 -8.62 0.98
CA PRO A 436 47.36 -8.38 0.75
C PRO A 436 47.62 -7.96 -0.70
N TRP A 437 47.66 -6.65 -0.93
CA TRP A 437 48.17 -6.05 -2.16
C TRP A 437 49.69 -6.24 -2.25
N PRO A 438 50.24 -6.61 -3.42
CA PRO A 438 51.67 -6.49 -3.67
C PRO A 438 52.12 -5.03 -3.49
N SER A 439 53.33 -4.81 -2.97
CA SER A 439 53.84 -3.53 -2.43
C SER A 439 54.04 -2.40 -3.46
N PHE A 440 52.96 -1.98 -4.13
CA PHE A 440 52.92 -0.87 -5.10
C PHE A 440 52.55 0.47 -4.47
N PHE A 441 51.97 0.47 -3.27
CA PHE A 441 51.88 1.65 -2.42
C PHE A 441 53.02 1.63 -1.40
N PRO A 442 54.01 2.54 -1.48
CA PRO A 442 54.73 2.92 -0.28
C PRO A 442 53.72 3.54 0.69
N ASP A 443 53.86 3.22 1.97
CA ASP A 443 52.97 3.60 3.07
C ASP A 443 51.48 3.21 2.86
N ALA A 444 51.15 2.01 3.33
CA ALA A 444 49.81 1.77 3.86
C ALA A 444 49.50 2.86 4.91
N LEU A 445 48.25 3.35 4.92
CA LEU A 445 47.75 4.42 5.81
C LEU A 445 48.36 4.27 7.22
N PRO A 446 49.24 5.20 7.66
CA PRO A 446 50.03 4.99 8.87
C PRO A 446 49.10 4.79 10.07
N SER A 447 49.46 3.88 10.98
CA SER A 447 48.59 3.43 12.08
C SER A 447 48.06 4.57 12.95
N SER A 448 48.76 5.71 12.96
CA SER A 448 48.35 6.97 13.60
C SER A 448 47.10 7.60 12.97
N LEU A 449 46.83 7.44 11.67
CA LEU A 449 45.60 7.94 11.03
C LEU A 449 44.39 7.05 11.36
N ALA A 450 44.55 5.73 11.38
CA ALA A 450 43.51 4.82 11.86
C ALA A 450 43.16 5.10 13.34
N ALA A 451 44.17 5.35 14.19
CA ALA A 451 43.99 5.69 15.59
C ALA A 451 43.46 7.12 15.85
N ARG A 452 43.74 8.10 14.97
CA ARG A 452 43.29 9.51 15.11
C ARG A 452 41.94 9.80 14.45
N TRP A 453 41.41 8.89 13.62
CA TRP A 453 40.14 9.12 12.93
C TRP A 453 38.97 9.47 13.88
N PRO A 454 38.78 8.77 15.03
CA PRO A 454 37.71 9.11 15.98
C PRO A 454 37.86 10.52 16.57
N ALA A 455 39.02 10.85 17.15
CA ALA A 455 39.27 12.13 17.81
C ALA A 455 39.26 13.33 16.84
N THR A 456 39.49 13.10 15.54
CA THR A 456 39.38 14.14 14.51
C THR A 456 37.91 14.41 14.14
N LEU A 457 37.06 13.38 14.14
CA LEU A 457 35.61 13.50 13.95
C LEU A 457 34.93 14.16 15.16
N GLU A 458 35.32 13.82 16.39
CA GLU A 458 34.82 14.49 17.60
C GLU A 458 35.07 16.02 17.56
N ARG A 459 36.28 16.43 17.18
CA ARG A 459 36.62 17.86 17.02
C ARG A 459 35.82 18.53 15.91
N PHE A 460 35.53 17.83 14.82
CA PHE A 460 34.70 18.34 13.74
C PHE A 460 33.24 18.55 14.20
N PHE A 461 32.63 17.56 14.85
CA PHE A 461 31.25 17.68 15.35
C PHE A 461 31.12 18.67 16.51
N SER A 462 32.11 18.74 17.40
CA SER A 462 32.18 19.76 18.46
C SER A 462 32.29 21.19 17.89
N GLY A 463 32.89 21.37 16.72
CA GLY A 463 32.94 22.66 16.01
C GLY A 463 31.66 23.02 15.26
N VAL A 464 30.71 22.08 15.13
CA VAL A 464 29.42 22.25 14.41
C VAL A 464 28.22 22.09 15.37
N GLY A 465 28.47 21.99 16.69
CA GLY A 465 27.43 21.95 17.73
C GLY A 465 26.68 20.62 17.85
N VAL A 466 27.22 19.53 17.29
CA VAL A 466 26.58 18.20 17.34
C VAL A 466 27.25 17.34 18.42
N HIS A 467 26.63 17.24 19.59
CA HIS A 467 27.02 16.22 20.57
C HIS A 467 26.49 14.85 20.15
N MET A 468 27.38 13.85 20.03
CA MET A 468 26.98 12.45 19.94
C MET A 468 26.65 11.91 21.35
N GLU A 469 25.41 11.46 21.54
CA GLU A 469 25.10 10.56 22.66
C GLU A 469 25.79 9.20 22.45
N HIS A 470 26.15 8.54 23.55
CA HIS A 470 26.95 7.31 23.53
C HIS A 470 26.15 6.14 22.94
N GLY A 471 26.48 5.73 21.72
CA GLY A 471 25.86 4.59 21.04
C GLY A 471 26.05 4.51 19.51
N ALA A 472 26.55 5.58 18.87
CA ALA A 472 26.81 5.57 17.43
C ALA A 472 28.08 4.74 17.07
N HIS A 473 27.88 3.57 16.47
CA HIS A 473 29.00 2.73 15.98
C HIS A 473 29.76 3.43 14.84
N PRO A 474 31.11 3.50 14.88
CA PRO A 474 31.90 4.23 13.87
C PRO A 474 31.75 3.66 12.45
N ASP A 475 31.45 2.36 12.33
CA ASP A 475 31.27 1.65 11.05
C ASP A 475 30.11 2.20 10.20
N LEU A 476 29.06 2.72 10.86
CA LEU A 476 27.96 3.41 10.19
C LEU A 476 28.43 4.74 9.58
N LEU A 477 29.34 5.46 10.28
CA LEU A 477 29.84 6.75 9.81
C LEU A 477 30.82 6.58 8.64
N VAL A 478 31.66 5.55 8.66
CA VAL A 478 32.52 5.18 7.51
C VAL A 478 31.67 4.84 6.29
N SER A 479 30.64 3.99 6.46
CA SER A 479 29.72 3.61 5.39
C SER A 479 28.93 4.80 4.82
N PHE A 480 28.50 5.72 5.69
CA PHE A 480 27.83 6.97 5.29
C PHE A 480 28.77 7.90 4.50
N LEU A 481 29.96 8.19 5.03
CA LEU A 481 30.93 9.09 4.39
C LEU A 481 31.45 8.54 3.06
N ALA A 482 31.64 7.22 2.93
CA ALA A 482 31.98 6.58 1.65
C ALA A 482 30.88 6.80 0.60
N LYS A 483 29.62 6.50 0.93
CA LYS A 483 28.48 6.66 0.00
C LYS A 483 28.20 8.14 -0.34
N VAL A 484 28.39 9.06 0.61
CA VAL A 484 28.31 10.52 0.37
C VAL A 484 29.42 11.03 -0.54
N ARG A 485 30.65 10.51 -0.42
CA ARG A 485 31.78 10.90 -1.28
C ARG A 485 31.62 10.35 -2.70
N ILE A 486 31.06 9.15 -2.86
CA ILE A 486 30.72 8.55 -4.16
C ILE A 486 29.53 9.27 -4.82
N MET A 487 28.52 9.72 -4.05
CA MET A 487 27.38 10.50 -4.57
C MET A 487 27.71 11.96 -4.93
N ARG A 488 28.99 12.37 -4.93
CA ARG A 488 29.43 13.74 -5.27
C ARG A 488 30.03 13.90 -6.69
N CYS A 489 29.52 13.14 -7.65
CA CYS A 489 29.48 13.49 -9.07
C CYS A 489 28.02 13.39 -9.53
N PRO A 490 27.48 14.37 -10.29
CA PRO A 490 28.12 14.90 -11.49
C PRO A 490 28.24 16.43 -11.57
N CYS A 491 29.34 16.90 -12.19
CA CYS A 491 29.38 18.01 -13.15
C CYS A 491 30.83 18.24 -13.59
N ASP A 492 31.11 18.12 -14.90
CA ASP A 492 32.39 18.56 -15.46
C ASP A 492 32.43 20.09 -15.52
N SER A 493 33.05 20.70 -14.52
CA SER A 493 33.97 21.84 -14.72
C SER A 493 34.61 22.23 -13.39
N TRP A 494 35.92 22.43 -13.41
CA TRP A 494 36.61 23.64 -12.92
C TRP A 494 38.10 23.48 -13.19
N GLY A 495 38.70 24.45 -13.88
CA GLY A 495 40.13 24.42 -14.22
C GLY A 495 41.02 24.71 -13.01
N ARG A 496 42.29 24.30 -13.11
CA ARG A 496 43.35 24.63 -12.13
C ARG A 496 43.35 26.11 -11.75
N ARG A 497 43.34 26.38 -10.44
CA ARG A 497 44.18 27.42 -9.83
C ARG A 497 44.55 27.02 -8.40
N GLU A 498 45.73 27.45 -7.97
CA GLU A 498 46.29 27.12 -6.66
C GLU A 498 45.75 28.01 -5.53
N GLU A 499 45.67 27.39 -4.35
CA GLU A 499 46.02 27.87 -3.00
C GLU A 499 45.75 29.32 -2.52
N GLN A 500 45.49 29.40 -1.20
CA GLN A 500 45.57 30.56 -0.29
C GLN A 500 44.33 31.46 -0.12
N THR A 501 44.29 32.06 1.09
CA THR A 501 43.22 32.87 1.71
C THR A 501 41.91 32.13 2.00
N GLY A 502 41.51 32.10 3.27
CA GLY A 502 40.26 31.49 3.73
C GLY A 502 39.18 32.53 4.01
N THR A 503 38.13 32.55 3.19
CA THR A 503 36.90 33.32 3.41
C THR A 503 35.70 32.44 3.03
N VAL A 504 34.67 32.38 3.88
CA VAL A 504 33.44 31.64 3.57
C VAL A 504 32.48 32.57 2.82
N CYS A 505 32.35 32.38 1.51
CA CYS A 505 31.38 33.11 0.70
C CYS A 505 29.97 32.48 0.82
N LEU A 506 29.00 33.27 1.26
CA LEU A 506 27.58 32.98 1.08
C LEU A 506 27.13 33.52 -0.29
N PRO A 507 26.17 32.88 -1.00
CA PRO A 507 25.62 33.43 -2.22
C PRO A 507 24.76 34.68 -1.92
N GLU A 508 24.93 35.73 -2.73
CA GLU A 508 24.17 36.98 -2.64
C GLU A 508 22.70 36.75 -3.05
N GLY A 509 21.76 37.49 -2.46
CA GLY A 509 20.35 37.39 -2.88
C GLY A 509 19.25 37.82 -1.91
N PHE A 510 19.53 38.51 -0.80
CA PHE A 510 18.49 39.20 -0.01
C PHE A 510 19.03 40.48 0.64
N GLU A 511 18.26 41.56 0.57
CA GLU A 511 18.64 42.87 1.12
C GLU A 511 18.50 42.93 2.64
N LYS A 512 19.25 43.84 3.27
CA LYS A 512 19.17 44.08 4.71
C LYS A 512 17.86 44.79 5.07
N SER A 513 17.14 44.24 6.05
CA SER A 513 16.28 45.03 6.93
C SER A 513 16.84 44.92 8.36
N GLU A 514 17.01 46.07 9.02
CA GLU A 514 17.51 46.10 10.39
C GLU A 514 16.40 45.72 11.38
N VAL A 515 16.72 44.85 12.33
CA VAL A 515 15.91 44.61 13.53
C VAL A 515 16.80 44.87 14.74
N LYS A 516 16.44 45.88 15.54
CA LYS A 516 17.13 46.19 16.81
C LYS A 516 16.89 45.06 17.83
N PRO A 517 17.84 44.77 18.72
CA PRO A 517 17.59 43.86 19.83
C PRO A 517 16.53 44.45 20.77
N ALA A 518 15.58 43.61 21.19
CA ALA A 518 14.63 43.89 22.26
C ALA A 518 14.95 43.00 23.48
N GLU A 519 14.53 43.44 24.65
CA GLU A 519 15.03 42.94 25.95
C GLU A 519 14.45 41.58 26.35
N LEU A 520 15.24 40.80 27.10
CA LEU A 520 14.82 39.54 27.72
C LEU A 520 14.13 39.81 29.06
N PRO A 521 12.90 39.31 29.30
CA PRO A 521 12.30 39.33 30.62
C PRO A 521 12.92 38.28 31.56
N HIS A 522 13.11 38.63 32.83
CA HIS A 522 13.63 37.74 33.87
C HIS A 522 12.65 36.63 34.26
N PRO A 523 13.14 35.48 34.80
CA PRO A 523 12.29 34.44 35.35
C PRO A 523 11.63 34.88 36.66
N VAL A 524 10.34 34.56 36.83
CA VAL A 524 9.60 34.74 38.09
C VAL A 524 9.69 33.45 38.91
N ALA A 525 9.96 33.57 40.20
CA ALA A 525 10.14 32.44 41.11
C ALA A 525 8.81 31.86 41.63
N GLU A 526 8.89 30.67 42.22
CA GLU A 526 7.78 30.00 42.88
C GLU A 526 7.19 30.83 44.04
N THR A 527 5.88 30.69 44.29
CA THR A 527 5.33 30.82 45.65
C THR A 527 4.26 29.76 45.86
N ARG A 528 4.28 29.10 47.02
CA ARG A 528 3.26 28.14 47.43
C ARG A 528 1.99 28.89 47.87
N PHE A 529 0.82 28.39 47.48
CA PHE A 529 -0.12 27.75 48.42
C PHE A 529 -1.16 26.91 47.68
#